data_AF-G5E2F7-F1
#
_entry.id   AF-G5E2F7-F1
#
_cell.length_a   1.000
_cell.length_b   1.000
_cell.length_c   1.000
_cell.angle_alpha   90.00
_cell.angle_beta   90.00
_cell.angle_gamma   90.00
#
_symmetry.space_group_name_H-M   'P 1'
#
loop_
_entity.id
_entity.type
_entity.pdbx_description
1 polymer ?
#
loop_
_entity_poly.entity_id
_entity_poly.type
_entity_poly.pdbx_seq_one_letter_code
_entity_poly.pdbx_strand_id
1 'polypeptide(L)' 'ASERMAQTDLPRMNKYKAVIKSVAQKKSTDAAVIAGIISRESRAGSVLKDGWGDHGNAFGLMQVDKR' A
#
# COMPACT_ATOMS: atom_id res chain seq x y z
N ALA A 1 4.57 7.64 -15.74
CA ALA A 1 3.73 8.23 -14.66
C ALA A 1 3.89 7.47 -13.34
N SER A 2 3.84 6.14 -13.35
CA SER A 2 3.93 5.28 -12.16
C SER A 2 5.21 5.44 -11.33
N GLU A 3 6.36 5.64 -11.96
CA GLU A 3 7.65 5.78 -11.26
C GLU A 3 7.75 7.07 -10.42
N ARG A 4 7.26 8.21 -10.95
CA ARG A 4 7.22 9.47 -10.18
C ARG A 4 6.28 9.38 -8.98
N MET A 5 5.14 8.69 -9.14
CA MET A 5 4.23 8.43 -8.01
C MET A 5 4.88 7.55 -6.95
N ALA A 6 5.56 6.48 -7.38
CA ALA A 6 6.29 5.59 -6.49
C ALA A 6 7.44 6.30 -5.76
N GLN A 7 8.14 7.24 -6.41
CA GLN A 7 9.18 8.06 -5.78
C GLN A 7 8.60 8.97 -4.69
N THR A 8 7.47 9.63 -4.94
CA THR A 8 6.79 10.47 -3.94
C THR A 8 6.31 9.65 -2.74
N ASP A 9 5.88 8.41 -2.98
CA ASP A 9 5.37 7.52 -1.94
C ASP A 9 6.48 6.77 -1.20
N LEU A 10 7.72 6.75 -1.73
CA LEU A 10 8.87 6.00 -1.21
C LEU A 10 9.17 6.24 0.29
N PRO A 11 9.18 7.49 0.81
CA PRO A 11 9.44 7.74 2.23
C PRO A 11 8.37 7.13 3.14
N ARG A 12 7.11 7.12 2.68
CA ARG A 12 5.97 6.54 3.41
C ARG A 12 5.99 5.02 3.30
N MET A 13 6.29 4.49 2.12
CA MET A 13 6.44 3.06 1.87
C MET A 13 7.55 2.43 2.71
N ASN A 14 8.64 3.17 2.98
CA ASN A 14 9.73 2.71 3.83
C ASN A 14 9.29 2.34 5.25
N LYS A 15 8.24 2.98 5.79
CA LYS A 15 7.65 2.62 7.10
C LYS A 15 7.10 1.19 7.11
N TYR A 16 6.63 0.71 5.96
CA TYR A 16 6.00 -0.60 5.80
C TYR A 16 6.91 -1.64 5.15
N LYS A 17 8.12 -1.25 4.72
CA LYS A 17 9.05 -2.10 3.95
C LYS A 17 9.34 -3.45 4.61
N ALA A 18 9.54 -3.47 5.92
CA ALA A 18 9.82 -4.72 6.65
C ALA A 18 8.62 -5.67 6.62
N VAL A 19 7.41 -5.15 6.84
CA VAL A 19 6.16 -5.92 6.82
C VAL A 19 5.85 -6.40 5.40
N ILE A 20 6.00 -5.53 4.40
CA ILE A 20 5.81 -5.87 2.97
C ILE A 20 6.74 -7.01 2.57
N LYS A 21 8.03 -6.93 2.93
CA LYS A 21 9.00 -8.01 2.65
C LYS A 21 8.65 -9.31 3.37
N SER A 22 8.21 -9.24 4.62
CA SER A 22 7.80 -10.42 5.38
C SER A 22 6.59 -11.12 4.74
N VAL A 23 5.57 -10.36 4.33
CA VAL A 23 4.39 -10.91 3.68
C VAL A 23 4.72 -11.45 2.29
N ALA A 24 5.53 -10.73 1.51
CA ALA A 24 6.04 -11.16 0.22
C ALA A 24 6.72 -12.54 0.30
N GLN A 25 7.63 -12.72 1.27
CA GLN A 25 8.29 -13.99 1.52
C GLN A 25 7.31 -15.10 1.93
N LYS A 26 6.37 -14.81 2.84
CA LYS A 26 5.36 -15.79 3.29
C LYS A 26 4.40 -16.24 2.21
N LYS A 27 4.17 -15.40 1.19
CA LYS A 27 3.23 -15.64 0.10
C LYS A 27 3.92 -15.97 -1.23
N SER A 28 5.24 -16.14 -1.22
CA SER A 28 6.05 -16.36 -2.44
C SER A 28 5.73 -15.36 -3.55
N THR A 29 5.54 -14.09 -3.18
CA THR A 29 5.15 -12.99 -4.07
C THR A 29 6.23 -11.91 -4.06
N ASP A 30 6.36 -11.14 -5.14
CA ASP A 30 7.31 -10.02 -5.18
C ASP A 30 6.83 -8.85 -4.29
N ALA A 31 7.72 -8.39 -3.40
CA ALA A 31 7.49 -7.23 -2.55
C ALA A 31 7.21 -5.95 -3.36
N ALA A 32 7.77 -5.82 -4.58
CA ALA A 32 7.53 -4.71 -5.48
C ALA A 32 6.09 -4.68 -5.98
N VAL A 33 5.46 -5.84 -6.20
CA VAL A 33 4.05 -5.93 -6.59
C VAL A 33 3.16 -5.46 -5.45
N ILE A 34 3.42 -5.92 -4.21
CA ILE A 34 2.67 -5.47 -3.03
C ILE A 34 2.84 -3.95 -2.83
N ALA A 35 4.06 -3.43 -2.94
CA ALA A 35 4.32 -2.00 -2.83
C ALA A 35 3.63 -1.18 -3.94
N GLY A 36 3.58 -1.71 -5.16
CA GLY A 36 2.87 -1.10 -6.29
C GLY A 36 1.36 -1.00 -6.03
N ILE A 37 0.75 -2.06 -5.51
CA ILE A 37 -0.67 -2.06 -5.12
C ILE A 37 -0.91 -1.01 -4.02
N ILE A 38 -0.09 -1.00 -2.96
CA ILE A 38 -0.24 -0.02 -1.87
C ILE A 38 -0.09 1.43 -2.37
N SER A 39 0.84 1.69 -3.29
CA SER A 39 1.00 3.03 -3.89
C SER A 39 -0.26 3.40 -4.69
N ARG A 40 -0.79 2.49 -5.51
CA ARG A 40 -2.01 2.76 -6.29
C ARG A 40 -3.24 2.98 -5.41
N GLU A 41 -3.46 2.12 -4.43
CA GLU A 41 -4.71 2.08 -3.66
C GLU A 41 -4.77 3.16 -2.57
N SER A 42 -3.65 3.45 -1.91
CA SER A 42 -3.66 4.35 -0.75
C SER A 42 -2.55 5.40 -0.74
N ARG A 43 -1.71 5.46 -1.78
CA ARG A 43 -0.51 6.32 -1.78
C ARG A 43 0.36 6.11 -0.53
N ALA A 44 0.53 4.84 -0.15
CA ALA A 44 1.14 4.42 1.11
C ALA A 44 0.46 5.00 2.37
N GLY A 45 -0.88 5.03 2.34
CA GLY A 45 -1.74 5.50 3.43
C GLY A 45 -1.99 7.01 3.48
N SER A 46 -1.53 7.80 2.50
CA SER A 46 -1.67 9.26 2.57
C SER A 46 -3.04 9.81 2.25
N VAL A 47 -3.88 9.02 1.57
CA VAL A 47 -5.26 9.41 1.24
C VAL A 47 -6.28 8.80 2.20
N LEU A 48 -5.81 8.07 3.21
CA LEU A 48 -6.67 7.38 4.18
C LEU A 48 -6.95 8.28 5.39
N LYS A 49 -8.15 8.15 5.93
CA LYS A 49 -8.54 8.73 7.23
C LYS A 49 -8.74 7.59 8.21
N ASP A 50 -7.87 7.49 9.22
CA ASP A 50 -7.86 6.40 10.21
C ASP A 50 -7.86 4.99 9.60
N GLY A 51 -7.16 4.84 8.46
CA GLY A 51 -7.08 3.59 7.72
C GLY A 51 -8.24 3.31 6.75
N TRP A 52 -9.27 4.16 6.75
CA TRP A 52 -10.41 4.05 5.85
C TRP A 52 -10.23 4.91 4.60
N GLY A 53 -10.60 4.34 3.45
CA GLY A 53 -10.79 5.03 2.19
C GLY A 53 -12.13 4.65 1.56
N ASP A 54 -12.34 5.08 0.32
CA ASP A 54 -13.59 4.91 -0.43
C ASP A 54 -14.87 5.12 0.41
N HIS A 55 -15.02 6.30 1.01
CA HIS A 55 -16.16 6.66 1.85
C HIS A 55 -16.43 5.71 3.04
N GLY A 56 -15.41 4.98 3.49
CA GLY A 56 -15.53 4.01 4.59
C GLY A 56 -15.83 2.58 4.15
N ASN A 57 -15.77 2.27 2.84
CA ASN A 57 -15.99 0.93 2.32
C ASN A 57 -14.71 0.08 2.24
N ALA A 58 -13.54 0.72 2.16
CA ALA A 58 -12.27 0.03 2.03
C ALA A 58 -11.30 0.37 3.17
N PHE A 59 -10.61 -0.65 3.67
CA PHE A 59 -9.72 -0.54 4.83
C PHE A 59 -8.27 -0.92 4.53
N GLY A 60 -7.34 -0.18 5.14
CA GLY A 60 -5.92 -0.48 5.18
C GLY A 60 -5.14 -0.05 3.93
N LEU A 61 -3.83 -0.35 3.94
CA LEU A 61 -2.87 0.08 2.92
C LEU A 61 -3.18 -0.47 1.52
N MET A 62 -3.85 -1.62 1.44
CA MET A 62 -4.26 -2.27 0.20
C MET A 62 -5.76 -2.10 -0.10
N GLN A 63 -6.47 -1.27 0.67
CA GLN A 63 -7.90 -0.96 0.46
C GLN A 63 -8.77 -2.22 0.26
N VAL A 64 -8.76 -3.11 1.24
CA VAL A 64 -9.61 -4.30 1.24
C VAL A 64 -11.06 -3.85 1.44
N ASP A 65 -11.93 -4.16 0.49
CA ASP A 65 -13.37 -3.88 0.56
C ASP A 65 -14.01 -4.67 1.71
N LYS A 66 -14.96 -4.03 2.39
CA LYS A 66 -15.75 -4.62 3.47
C LYS A 66 -16.83 -5.59 2.96
N ARG A 67 -17.16 -5.55 1.66
CA ARG A 67 -18.24 -6.34 1.05
C ARG A 67 -18.01 -7.85 0.98
#